data_AF-A0A9W7GPH9-F1
#
_entry.id   AF-A0A9W7GPH9-F1
#
_cell.length_a   1.000
_cell.length_b   1.000
_cell.length_c   1.000
_cell.angle_alpha   90.00
_cell.angle_beta   90.00
_cell.angle_gamma   90.00
#
_symmetry.space_group_name_H-M   'P 1'
#
loop_
_entity.id
_entity.type
_entity.pdbx_description
1 polymer ?
#
loop_
_entity_poly.entity_id
_entity_poly.type
_entity_poly.pdbx_seq_one_letter_code
_entity_poly.pdbx_strand_id
1 'polypeptide(L)'
;MSRRDQFYRDREAGFNNRFGVGTHLTSYNALYDPNMRHFFENSVVQSHLYRSGQIDKAGRVIDLDKNKSKLHIIEKEFQSAERAEEMRQREEEEMRRRVQLKRHQALDKARKEEKLIRIKEDRKIRQEIVLATREAQGLTSLPSPGKKKTTKKKRAT
;
A
#
# COMPACT_ATOMS: atom_id res chain seq x y z
N MET A 1 49.50 49.83 -33.96
CA MET A 1 49.69 49.12 -32.67
C MET A 1 50.29 47.76 -32.97
N SER A 2 51.32 47.33 -32.22
CA SER A 2 51.94 46.02 -32.40
C SER A 2 50.99 44.91 -31.95
N ARG A 3 51.00 43.74 -32.62
CA ARG A 3 50.22 42.56 -32.18
C ARG A 3 50.52 42.18 -30.72
N ARG A 4 51.75 42.44 -30.25
CA ARG A 4 52.13 42.24 -28.86
C ARG A 4 51.35 43.15 -27.91
N ASP A 5 51.19 44.41 -28.26
CA ASP A 5 50.49 45.38 -27.41
C ASP A 5 48.99 45.08 -27.35
N GLN A 6 48.40 44.62 -28.46
CA GLN A 6 47.03 44.12 -28.48
C GLN A 6 46.85 42.89 -27.60
N PHE A 7 47.78 41.92 -27.67
CA PHE A 7 47.75 40.74 -26.81
C PHE A 7 47.82 41.09 -25.31
N TYR A 8 48.69 42.03 -24.92
CA TYR A 8 48.77 42.46 -23.52
C TYR A 8 47.52 43.21 -23.08
N ARG A 9 46.94 44.06 -23.94
CA ARG A 9 45.67 44.75 -23.63
C ARG A 9 44.49 43.80 -23.48
N ASP A 10 44.34 42.84 -24.37
CA ASP A 10 43.25 41.86 -24.31
C ASP A 10 43.38 40.99 -23.05
N ARG A 11 44.62 40.66 -22.66
CA ARG A 11 44.90 39.95 -21.40
C ARG A 11 44.55 40.78 -20.17
N GLU A 12 44.87 42.08 -20.16
CA GLU A 12 44.58 42.97 -19.04
C GLU A 12 43.08 43.34 -18.94
N ALA A 13 42.36 43.40 -20.07
CA ALA A 13 40.93 43.71 -20.10
C ALA A 13 40.05 42.69 -19.37
N GLY A 14 40.47 41.42 -19.31
CA GLY A 14 39.76 40.36 -18.57
C GLY A 14 40.16 40.24 -17.10
N PHE A 15 41.16 40.98 -16.64
CA PHE A 15 41.71 40.84 -15.29
C PHE A 15 40.93 41.69 -14.29
N ASN A 16 40.09 41.04 -13.47
CA ASN A 16 39.27 41.70 -12.45
C ASN A 16 39.61 41.15 -11.05
N ASN A 17 40.04 42.03 -10.14
CA ASN A 17 40.39 41.68 -8.75
C ASN A 17 39.18 41.62 -7.80
N ARG A 18 37.95 41.77 -8.30
CA ARG A 18 36.71 41.60 -7.51
C ARG A 18 36.38 40.13 -7.24
N PHE A 19 37.30 39.39 -6.64
CA PHE A 19 37.02 38.07 -6.09
C PHE A 19 36.41 38.23 -4.68
N GLY A 20 35.17 37.76 -4.48
CA GLY A 20 34.66 37.52 -3.12
C GLY A 20 33.29 38.08 -2.73
N VAL A 21 32.57 38.81 -3.60
CA VAL A 21 31.23 39.32 -3.26
C VAL A 21 30.19 38.81 -4.26
N GLY A 22 29.58 37.66 -3.97
CA GLY A 22 28.38 37.16 -4.66
C GLY A 22 28.56 36.27 -5.88
N THR A 23 29.79 35.99 -6.33
CA THR A 23 30.03 35.06 -7.44
C THR A 23 30.29 33.65 -6.90
N HIS A 24 29.34 32.74 -7.12
CA HIS A 24 29.60 31.31 -6.90
C HIS A 24 30.73 30.86 -7.83
N LEU A 25 31.78 30.25 -7.26
CA LEU A 25 32.81 29.61 -8.05
C LEU A 25 32.15 28.50 -8.86
N THR A 26 32.31 28.51 -10.18
CA THR A 26 31.81 27.41 -11.01
C THR A 26 32.50 26.12 -10.56
N SER A 27 31.71 25.07 -10.30
CA SER A 27 32.26 23.76 -9.97
C SER A 27 33.07 23.24 -11.14
N TYR A 28 34.38 23.09 -10.95
CA TYR A 28 35.25 22.49 -11.94
C TYR A 28 34.91 21.00 -12.10
N ASN A 29 34.79 20.55 -13.35
CA ASN A 29 34.55 19.15 -13.68
C ASN A 29 35.66 18.62 -14.60
N ALA A 30 36.49 17.75 -14.05
CA ALA A 30 37.64 17.16 -14.75
C ALA A 30 37.24 16.33 -15.98
N LEU A 31 36.02 15.79 -16.03
CA LEU A 31 35.55 14.97 -17.17
C LEU A 31 35.36 15.78 -18.45
N TYR A 32 35.20 17.10 -18.33
CA TYR A 32 35.11 18.01 -19.46
C TYR A 32 36.45 18.71 -19.77
N ASP A 33 37.51 18.45 -18.98
CA ASP A 33 38.81 19.06 -19.19
C ASP A 33 39.54 18.39 -20.37
N PRO A 34 39.86 19.14 -21.44
CA PRO A 34 40.60 18.61 -22.59
C PRO A 34 41.98 18.04 -22.20
N ASN A 35 42.65 18.61 -21.20
CA ASN A 35 43.98 18.19 -20.78
C ASN A 35 43.95 16.85 -20.03
N MET A 36 42.82 16.51 -19.41
CA MET A 36 42.65 15.25 -18.69
C MET A 36 42.19 14.10 -19.59
N ARG A 37 41.98 14.35 -20.89
CA ARG A 37 41.47 13.36 -21.84
C ARG A 37 42.29 12.06 -21.83
N HIS A 38 43.61 12.14 -21.85
CA HIS A 38 44.47 10.95 -21.87
C HIS A 38 44.36 10.10 -20.60
N PHE A 39 44.08 10.71 -19.45
CA PHE A 39 43.84 9.97 -18.22
C PHE A 39 42.52 9.18 -18.30
N PHE A 40 41.47 9.80 -18.86
CA PHE A 40 40.15 9.19 -19.01
C PHE A 40 40.01 8.26 -20.24
N GLU A 41 40.99 8.24 -21.15
CA GLU A 41 41.07 7.26 -22.25
C GLU A 41 41.48 5.86 -21.76
N ASN A 42 42.02 5.72 -20.55
CA ASN A 42 42.38 4.43 -19.98
C ASN A 42 41.14 3.53 -19.72
N SER A 43 41.16 2.30 -20.25
CA SER A 43 40.05 1.33 -20.15
C SER A 43 39.66 0.98 -18.71
N VAL A 44 40.62 0.98 -17.78
CA VAL A 44 40.36 0.72 -16.35
C VAL A 44 39.54 1.86 -15.75
N VAL A 45 39.92 3.10 -16.05
CA VAL A 45 39.23 4.31 -15.59
C VAL A 45 37.86 4.40 -16.23
N GLN A 46 37.73 4.12 -17.53
CA GLN A 46 36.42 4.07 -18.19
C GLN A 46 35.50 3.00 -17.61
N SER A 47 36.03 1.81 -17.32
CA SER A 47 35.23 0.75 -16.70
C SER A 47 34.71 1.18 -15.33
N HIS A 48 35.54 1.88 -14.55
CA HIS A 48 35.14 2.44 -13.27
C HIS A 48 34.07 3.53 -13.43
N LEU A 49 34.28 4.49 -14.33
CA LEU A 49 33.35 5.59 -14.61
C LEU A 49 32.00 5.11 -15.17
N TYR A 50 32.02 4.05 -15.97
CA TYR A 50 30.81 3.41 -16.48
C TYR A 50 30.04 2.72 -15.34
N ARG A 51 30.74 1.98 -14.49
CA ARG A 51 30.13 1.31 -13.32
C ARG A 51 29.57 2.31 -12.31
N SER A 52 30.20 3.47 -12.16
CA SER A 52 29.70 4.55 -11.30
C SER A 52 28.60 5.39 -11.95
N GLY A 53 28.29 5.17 -13.24
CA GLY A 53 27.24 5.87 -13.96
C GLY A 53 27.58 7.32 -14.33
N GLN A 54 28.87 7.68 -14.35
CA GLN A 54 29.33 9.00 -14.78
C GLN A 54 29.46 9.10 -16.30
N ILE A 55 29.63 7.97 -16.98
CA ILE A 55 29.68 7.90 -18.45
C ILE A 55 28.75 6.81 -18.99
N ASP A 56 28.30 7.01 -20.22
CA ASP A 56 27.52 6.04 -21.01
C ASP A 56 28.44 4.99 -21.67
N LYS A 57 27.87 3.93 -22.25
CA LYS A 57 28.60 2.88 -23.01
C LYS A 57 29.44 3.44 -24.16
N ALA A 58 29.03 4.59 -24.71
CA ALA A 58 29.75 5.31 -25.75
C ALA A 58 30.84 6.25 -25.21
N GLY A 59 31.09 6.28 -23.89
CA GLY A 59 32.08 7.16 -23.26
C GLY A 59 31.64 8.62 -23.08
N ARG A 60 30.35 8.93 -23.31
CA ARG A 60 29.79 10.28 -23.13
C ARG A 60 29.52 10.55 -21.66
N VAL A 61 29.86 11.74 -21.18
CA VAL A 61 29.60 12.16 -19.79
C VAL A 61 28.11 12.33 -19.56
N ILE A 62 27.61 11.73 -18.48
CA ILE A 62 26.21 11.80 -18.06
C ILE A 62 26.04 13.01 -17.16
N ASP A 63 25.09 13.88 -17.51
CA ASP A 63 24.68 14.99 -16.66
C ASP A 63 23.70 14.50 -15.59
N LEU A 64 24.22 14.32 -14.37
CA LEU A 64 23.46 13.77 -13.25
C LEU A 64 22.33 14.71 -12.81
N ASP A 65 22.52 16.02 -12.87
CA ASP A 65 21.52 16.98 -12.42
C ASP A 65 20.30 16.99 -13.35
N LYS A 66 20.53 16.87 -14.66
CA LYS A 66 19.44 16.71 -15.64
C LYS A 66 18.69 15.40 -15.45
N ASN A 67 19.39 14.33 -15.08
CA ASN A 67 18.78 13.01 -14.89
C ASN A 67 18.07 12.87 -13.54
N LYS A 68 18.48 13.63 -12.52
CA LYS A 68 17.89 13.60 -11.17
C LYS A 68 16.39 13.85 -11.19
N SER A 69 15.92 14.80 -11.99
CA SER A 69 14.49 15.08 -12.12
C SER A 69 13.71 13.89 -12.70
N LYS A 70 14.26 13.20 -13.71
CA LYS A 70 13.63 12.02 -14.32
C LYS A 70 13.57 10.85 -13.33
N LEU A 71 14.68 10.59 -12.63
CA LEU A 71 14.74 9.54 -11.61
C LEU A 71 13.74 9.81 -10.48
N HIS A 72 13.60 11.08 -10.05
CA HIS A 72 12.62 11.47 -9.03
C HIS A 72 11.17 11.25 -9.45
N ILE A 73 10.85 11.48 -10.73
CA ILE A 73 9.51 11.19 -11.27
C ILE A 73 9.26 9.69 -11.23
N ILE A 74 10.19 8.89 -11.73
CA ILE A 74 10.09 7.43 -11.74
C ILE A 74 9.92 6.88 -10.31
N GLU A 75 10.68 7.39 -9.35
CA GLU A 75 10.59 6.96 -7.95
C GLU A 75 9.22 7.28 -7.35
N LYS A 76 8.67 8.47 -7.63
CA LYS A 76 7.32 8.85 -7.19
C LYS A 76 6.24 7.98 -7.84
N GLU A 77 6.36 7.70 -9.13
CA GLU A 77 5.42 6.84 -9.86
C GLU A 77 5.47 5.41 -9.29
N PHE A 78 6.65 4.90 -8.99
CA PHE A 78 6.84 3.59 -8.38
C PHE A 78 6.18 3.51 -7.00
N GLN A 79 6.43 4.49 -6.13
CA GLN A 79 5.77 4.57 -4.82
C GLN A 79 4.25 4.68 -4.93
N SER A 80 3.74 5.42 -5.92
CA SER A 80 2.30 5.52 -6.14
C SER A 80 1.70 4.19 -6.59
N ALA A 81 2.40 3.46 -7.47
CA ALA A 81 1.97 2.15 -7.94
C ALA A 81 1.98 1.12 -6.82
N GLU A 82 3.02 1.10 -5.99
CA GLU A 82 3.15 0.20 -4.84
C GLU A 82 1.99 0.40 -3.84
N ARG A 83 1.68 1.65 -3.47
CA ARG A 83 0.54 1.95 -2.59
C ARG A 83 -0.80 1.56 -3.20
N ALA A 84 -0.97 1.75 -4.52
CA ALA A 84 -2.20 1.37 -5.20
C ALA A 84 -2.40 -0.15 -5.20
N GLU A 85 -1.31 -0.91 -5.38
CA GLU A 85 -1.33 -2.37 -5.29
C GLU A 85 -1.65 -2.84 -3.86
N GLU A 86 -0.99 -2.26 -2.86
CA GLU A 86 -1.23 -2.59 -1.45
C GLU A 86 -2.70 -2.36 -1.06
N MET A 87 -3.27 -1.23 -1.47
CA MET A 87 -4.70 -0.94 -1.23
C MET A 87 -5.60 -1.95 -1.93
N ARG A 88 -5.30 -2.34 -3.16
CA ARG A 88 -6.08 -3.34 -3.90
C ARG A 88 -6.03 -4.71 -3.20
N GLN A 89 -4.85 -5.14 -2.75
CA GLN A 89 -4.69 -6.41 -2.02
C GLN A 89 -5.48 -6.37 -0.70
N ARG A 90 -5.39 -5.26 0.05
CA ARG A 90 -6.14 -5.08 1.29
C ARG A 90 -7.65 -5.11 1.08
N GLU A 91 -8.15 -4.44 0.05
CA GLU A 91 -9.57 -4.46 -0.31
C GLU A 91 -10.04 -5.87 -0.69
N GLU A 92 -9.23 -6.61 -1.46
CA GLU A 92 -9.54 -7.98 -1.84
C GLU A 92 -9.60 -8.91 -0.62
N GLU A 93 -8.62 -8.81 0.29
CA GLU A 93 -8.63 -9.55 1.55
C GLU A 93 -9.84 -9.23 2.42
N GLU A 94 -10.19 -7.95 2.55
CA GLU A 94 -11.37 -7.54 3.30
C GLU A 94 -12.66 -8.10 2.67
N MET A 95 -12.76 -8.06 1.34
CA MET A 95 -13.90 -8.63 0.61
C MET A 95 -14.02 -10.14 0.87
N ARG A 96 -12.89 -10.87 0.77
CA ARG A 96 -12.82 -12.30 1.07
C ARG A 96 -13.28 -12.59 2.50
N ARG A 97 -12.80 -11.84 3.50
CA ARG A 97 -13.22 -11.98 4.91
C ARG A 97 -14.71 -11.72 5.09
N ARG A 98 -15.25 -10.65 4.48
CA ARG A 98 -16.68 -10.33 4.55
C ARG A 98 -17.56 -11.42 3.95
N VAL A 99 -17.17 -11.97 2.79
CA VAL A 99 -17.90 -13.06 2.14
C VAL A 99 -17.89 -14.32 3.00
N GLN A 100 -16.74 -14.70 3.55
CA GLN A 100 -16.63 -15.86 4.45
C GLN A 100 -17.48 -15.68 5.71
N LEU A 101 -17.46 -14.50 6.33
CA LEU A 101 -18.27 -14.21 7.51
C LEU A 101 -19.76 -14.29 7.20
N LYS A 102 -20.22 -13.69 6.09
CA LYS A 102 -21.62 -13.77 5.65
C LYS A 102 -22.05 -15.22 5.40
N ARG A 103 -21.18 -16.02 4.76
CA ARG A 103 -21.42 -17.45 4.54
C ARG A 103 -21.57 -18.20 5.86
N HIS A 104 -20.67 -17.95 6.83
CA HIS A 104 -20.75 -18.58 8.15
C HIS A 104 -22.03 -18.20 8.90
N GLN A 105 -22.38 -16.91 8.89
CA GLN A 105 -23.62 -16.42 9.53
C GLN A 105 -24.87 -17.05 8.92
N ALA A 106 -24.92 -17.20 7.59
CA ALA A 106 -26.03 -17.87 6.92
C ALA A 106 -26.16 -19.35 7.32
N LEU A 107 -25.04 -20.07 7.38
CA LEU A 107 -25.02 -21.48 7.82
C LEU A 107 -25.45 -21.62 9.29
N ASP A 108 -24.98 -20.74 10.17
CA ASP A 108 -25.37 -20.76 11.59
C ASP A 108 -26.85 -20.46 11.78
N LYS A 109 -27.40 -19.52 11.00
CA LYS A 109 -28.83 -19.20 11.03
C LYS A 109 -29.66 -20.40 10.58
N ALA A 110 -29.30 -21.04 9.48
CA ALA A 110 -29.96 -22.25 8.98
C ALA A 110 -29.94 -23.37 10.03
N ARG A 111 -28.78 -23.63 10.67
CA ARG A 111 -28.66 -24.62 11.75
C ARG A 111 -29.54 -24.31 12.96
N LYS A 112 -29.67 -23.04 13.33
CA LYS A 112 -30.55 -22.62 14.44
C LYS A 112 -32.02 -22.82 14.09
N GLU A 113 -32.41 -22.50 12.87
CA GLU A 113 -33.77 -22.69 12.36
C GLU A 113 -34.14 -24.17 12.30
N GLU A 114 -33.25 -25.03 11.79
CA GLU A 114 -33.42 -26.48 11.76
C GLU A 114 -33.61 -27.06 13.17
N LYS A 115 -32.77 -26.67 14.14
CA LYS A 115 -32.94 -27.07 15.55
C LYS A 115 -34.28 -26.61 16.12
N LEU A 116 -34.72 -25.40 15.79
CA LEU A 116 -36.00 -24.87 16.25
C LEU A 116 -37.20 -25.62 15.68
N ILE A 117 -37.15 -25.99 14.40
CA ILE A 117 -38.18 -26.80 13.73
C ILE A 117 -38.24 -28.17 14.41
N ARG A 118 -37.09 -28.84 14.59
CA ARG A 118 -37.02 -30.14 15.26
C ARG A 118 -37.60 -30.12 16.67
N ILE A 119 -37.29 -29.09 17.47
CA ILE A 119 -37.85 -28.93 18.82
C ILE A 119 -39.37 -28.73 18.78
N LYS A 120 -39.90 -27.99 17.79
CA LYS A 120 -41.35 -27.78 17.63
C LYS A 120 -42.05 -29.08 17.23
N GLU A 121 -41.47 -29.84 16.32
CA GLU A 121 -41.96 -31.15 15.88
C GLU A 121 -41.96 -32.15 17.05
N ASP A 122 -40.84 -32.27 17.78
CA ASP A 122 -40.76 -33.11 18.98
C ASP A 122 -41.81 -32.73 20.01
N ARG A 123 -42.07 -31.43 20.19
CA ARG A 123 -43.12 -30.95 21.12
C ARG A 123 -44.52 -31.33 20.65
N LYS A 124 -44.79 -31.24 19.34
CA LYS A 124 -46.07 -31.62 18.75
C LYS A 124 -46.29 -33.13 18.89
N ILE A 125 -45.30 -33.95 18.55
CA ILE A 125 -45.33 -35.41 18.72
C ILE A 125 -45.57 -35.77 20.19
N ARG A 126 -44.87 -35.13 21.14
CA ARG A 126 -45.11 -35.36 22.57
C ARG A 126 -46.54 -35.03 23.00
N GLN A 127 -47.11 -33.94 22.49
CA GLN A 127 -48.51 -33.58 22.77
C GLN A 127 -49.47 -34.62 22.20
N GLU A 128 -49.26 -35.07 20.97
CA GLU A 128 -50.06 -36.12 20.33
C GLU A 128 -49.96 -37.45 21.10
N ILE A 129 -48.76 -37.85 21.53
CA ILE A 129 -48.57 -39.04 22.37
C ILE A 129 -49.33 -38.93 23.69
N VAL A 130 -49.24 -37.80 24.38
CA VAL A 130 -49.97 -37.56 25.64
C VAL A 130 -51.48 -37.58 25.43
N LEU A 131 -51.98 -37.02 24.33
CA LEU A 131 -53.40 -37.08 23.99
C LEU A 131 -53.85 -38.50 23.68
N ALA A 132 -53.14 -39.22 22.81
CA ALA A 132 -53.47 -40.59 22.43
C ALA A 132 -53.41 -41.57 23.61
N THR A 133 -52.39 -41.45 24.47
CA THR A 133 -52.30 -42.28 25.70
C THR A 133 -53.42 -41.97 26.68
N ARG A 134 -53.83 -40.70 26.79
CA ARG A 134 -54.95 -40.30 27.64
C ARG A 134 -56.30 -40.75 27.10
N GLU A 135 -56.48 -40.72 25.78
CA GLU A 135 -57.66 -41.28 25.09
C GLU A 135 -57.73 -42.79 25.29
N ALA A 136 -56.61 -43.51 25.17
CA ALA A 136 -56.53 -44.94 25.46
C ALA A 136 -56.82 -45.28 26.94
N GLN A 137 -56.60 -44.34 27.86
CA GLN A 137 -56.93 -44.47 29.28
C GLN A 137 -58.36 -43.98 29.64
N GLY A 138 -59.16 -43.52 28.67
CA GLY A 138 -60.58 -43.21 28.87
C GLY A 138 -60.92 -41.94 29.67
N LEU A 139 -59.96 -41.01 29.84
CA LEU A 139 -60.13 -39.80 30.69
C LEU A 139 -60.52 -38.56 29.87
N THR A 140 -61.82 -38.27 29.76
CA THR A 140 -62.42 -37.25 28.85
C THR A 140 -62.53 -35.80 29.36
N SER A 141 -62.03 -35.43 30.54
CA SER A 141 -62.24 -34.07 31.09
C SER A 141 -61.03 -33.12 30.94
N LEU A 142 -61.19 -32.02 30.20
CA LEU A 142 -60.15 -30.98 30.03
C LEU A 142 -59.71 -30.36 31.39
N PRO A 143 -58.40 -30.36 31.73
CA PRO A 143 -57.91 -29.53 32.83
C PRO A 143 -57.82 -28.08 32.35
N SER A 144 -58.61 -27.21 32.98
CA SER A 144 -58.57 -25.76 32.77
C SER A 144 -57.14 -25.22 32.97
N PRO A 145 -56.60 -24.38 32.06
CA PRO A 145 -55.25 -23.87 32.19
C PRO A 145 -55.14 -22.96 33.41
N GLY A 146 -54.47 -23.46 34.46
CA GLY A 146 -54.17 -22.70 35.67
C GLY A 146 -53.47 -21.37 35.33
N LYS A 147 -54.06 -20.27 35.81
CA LYS A 147 -53.56 -18.90 35.63
C LYS A 147 -52.08 -18.81 36.00
N LYS A 148 -51.21 -18.52 35.02
CA LYS A 148 -49.79 -18.23 35.27
C LYS A 148 -49.67 -16.93 36.06
N LYS A 149 -49.19 -17.02 37.30
CA LYS A 149 -48.82 -15.85 38.12
C LYS A 149 -47.67 -15.12 37.43
N THR A 150 -47.92 -13.90 36.97
CA THR A 150 -46.92 -12.98 36.42
C THR A 150 -46.04 -12.44 37.54
N THR A 151 -44.84 -12.97 37.71
CA THR A 151 -43.82 -12.36 38.57
C THR A 151 -43.10 -11.24 37.81
N LYS A 152 -43.52 -9.99 38.04
CA LYS A 152 -42.77 -8.79 37.62
C LYS A 152 -41.43 -8.75 38.36
N LYS A 153 -40.33 -9.06 37.68
CA LYS A 153 -38.98 -8.73 38.16
C LYS A 153 -38.77 -7.22 38.02
N LYS A 154 -38.67 -6.51 39.14
CA LYS A 154 -38.21 -5.11 39.21
C LYS A 154 -36.79 -5.03 38.64
N ARG A 155 -36.55 -4.13 37.68
CA ARG A 155 -35.20 -3.70 37.28
C ARG A 155 -34.69 -2.76 38.37
N ALA A 156 -33.54 -3.08 38.96
CA ALA A 156 -32.77 -2.15 39.77
C ALA A 156 -32.02 -1.20 38.82
N THR A 157 -32.09 0.08 39.17
CA THR A 157 -31.34 1.22 38.62
C THR A 157 -29.85 1.07 38.85
#